data_AF-A0A9E0BEV8-F1
#
_entry.id   AF-A0A9E0BEV8-F1
#
_cell.length_a   1.000
_cell.length_b   1.000
_cell.length_c   1.000
_cell.angle_alpha   90.00
_cell.angle_beta   90.00
_cell.angle_gamma   90.00
#
_symmetry.space_group_name_H-M   'P 1'
#
loop_
_entity.id
_entity.type
_entity.pdbx_description
1 polymer ?
#
loop_
_entity_poly.entity_id
_entity_poly.type
_entity_poly.pdbx_seq_one_letter_code
_entity_poly.pdbx_strand_id
1 'polypeptide(L)'
;MIRSSMIYSALTLVSRFMGLARDLVITARLGGSSNIAADAYFTAQAFPNLFRRIFAEGAFAAAFVPDYSRRLASDGKEAADAFAADSLATLAAATVAVTVLCQLAMPWLMMAYSPGYMSDPAKFKLAVLLTQITMPYLVCISIAS
;
A
#
# COMPACT_ATOMS: atom_id res chain seq x y z
N MET A 1 19.29 3.37 23.54
CA MET A 1 18.25 2.41 23.05
C MET A 1 16.86 2.74 23.61
N ILE A 2 16.63 2.78 24.93
CA ILE A 2 15.30 3.04 25.54
C ILE A 2 14.65 4.36 25.07
N ARG A 3 15.41 5.46 25.01
CA ARG A 3 14.91 6.77 24.54
C ARG A 3 14.44 6.73 23.08
N SER A 4 15.19 6.06 22.21
CA SER A 4 14.83 5.90 20.80
C SER A 4 13.58 5.03 20.65
N SER A 5 13.51 3.89 21.35
CA SER A 5 12.33 3.03 21.36
C SER A 5 11.08 3.76 21.87
N MET A 6 11.22 4.61 22.89
CA MET A 6 10.11 5.41 23.42
C MET A 6 9.58 6.43 22.40
N ILE A 7 10.47 7.07 21.63
CA ILE A 7 10.09 8.01 20.56
C ILE A 7 9.35 7.29 19.44
N TYR A 8 9.85 6.14 18.96
CA TYR A 8 9.17 5.35 17.92
C TYR A 8 7.79 4.87 18.38
N SER A 9 7.68 4.39 19.61
CA SER A 9 6.39 3.97 20.19
C SER A 9 5.41 5.13 20.33
N ALA A 10 5.87 6.31 20.77
CA ALA A 10 5.04 7.50 20.87
C ALA A 10 4.56 7.98 19.49
N LEU A 11 5.45 8.03 18.49
CA LEU A 11 5.10 8.38 17.11
C LEU A 11 4.10 7.39 16.50
N THR A 12 4.27 6.10 16.79
CA THR A 12 3.32 5.06 16.39
C THR A 12 1.94 5.29 17.01
N LEU A 13 1.89 5.61 18.31
CA LEU A 13 0.63 5.89 19.02
C LEU A 13 -0.09 7.09 18.41
N VAL A 14 0.62 8.18 18.17
CA VAL A 14 0.09 9.39 17.52
C VAL A 14 -0.46 9.07 16.14
N SER A 15 0.27 8.29 15.34
CA SER A 15 -0.19 7.85 14.01
C SER A 15 -1.49 7.05 14.09
N ARG A 16 -1.62 6.13 15.07
CA ARG A 16 -2.84 5.34 15.28
C ARG A 16 -4.03 6.21 15.71
N PHE A 17 -3.81 7.19 16.59
CA PHE A 17 -4.87 8.13 16.98
C PHE A 17 -5.31 9.02 15.82
N MET A 18 -4.38 9.50 14.99
CA MET A 18 -4.72 10.26 13.78
C MET A 18 -5.49 9.40 12.77
N GLY A 19 -5.11 8.13 12.61
CA GLY A 19 -5.86 7.17 11.80
C GLY A 19 -7.30 6.97 12.29
N LEU A 20 -7.48 6.77 13.60
CA LEU A 20 -8.81 6.65 14.21
C LEU A 20 -9.64 7.93 14.01
N ALA A 21 -9.05 9.10 14.25
CA ALA A 21 -9.73 10.38 14.05
C ALA A 21 -10.19 10.56 12.60
N ARG A 22 -9.32 10.22 11.63
CA ARG A 22 -9.66 10.23 10.20
C ARG A 22 -10.85 9.33 9.92
N ASP A 23 -10.84 8.10 10.42
CA ASP A 23 -11.89 7.12 10.14
C ASP A 23 -13.23 7.53 10.77
N LEU A 24 -13.21 8.17 11.96
CA LEU A 24 -14.39 8.76 12.60
C LEU A 24 -14.98 9.91 11.79
N VAL A 25 -14.14 10.82 11.27
CA VAL A 25 -14.59 11.94 10.43
C VAL A 25 -15.22 11.43 9.13
N ILE A 26 -14.58 10.45 8.49
CA ILE A 26 -15.10 9.82 7.27
C ILE A 26 -16.45 9.18 7.54
N THR A 27 -16.56 8.40 8.63
CA THR A 27 -17.83 7.75 9.02
C THR A 27 -18.92 8.77 9.37
N ALA A 28 -18.56 9.87 10.05
CA ALA A 28 -19.51 10.93 10.39
C ALA A 28 -20.03 11.69 9.17
N ARG A 29 -19.21 11.81 8.10
CA ARG A 29 -19.55 12.57 6.89
C ARG A 29 -20.16 11.73 5.77
N LEU A 30 -19.64 10.53 5.56
CA LEU A 30 -20.11 9.58 4.53
C LEU A 30 -21.12 8.57 5.08
N GLY A 31 -21.34 8.51 6.40
CA GLY A 31 -22.09 7.44 7.04
C GLY A 31 -21.25 6.18 7.30
N GLY A 32 -21.84 5.19 7.98
CA GLY A 32 -21.23 3.87 8.14
C GLY A 32 -21.18 3.07 6.84
N SER A 33 -20.71 1.82 6.89
CA SER A 33 -20.60 0.94 5.70
C SER A 33 -21.94 0.61 5.02
N SER A 34 -23.07 0.97 5.64
CA SER A 34 -24.39 0.96 5.04
C SER A 34 -24.59 2.02 3.95
N ASN A 35 -23.72 3.04 3.86
CA ASN A 35 -23.68 3.96 2.73
C ASN A 35 -22.76 3.42 1.61
N ILE A 36 -23.30 3.40 0.40
CA ILE A 36 -22.60 3.05 -0.86
C ILE A 36 -21.23 3.73 -0.97
N ALA A 37 -21.15 5.03 -0.62
CA ALA A 37 -19.92 5.80 -0.76
C ALA A 37 -18.84 5.41 0.28
N ALA A 38 -19.25 5.15 1.52
CA ALA A 38 -18.33 4.78 2.59
C ALA A 38 -17.71 3.40 2.32
N ASP A 39 -18.53 2.41 1.95
CA ASP A 39 -18.06 1.05 1.68
C ASP A 39 -17.13 0.99 0.44
N ALA A 40 -17.48 1.73 -0.63
CA ALA A 40 -16.62 1.86 -1.81
C ALA A 40 -15.27 2.53 -1.47
N TYR A 41 -15.27 3.54 -0.59
CA TYR A 41 -14.06 4.22 -0.13
C TYR A 41 -13.13 3.29 0.65
N PHE A 42 -13.66 2.52 1.62
CA PHE A 42 -12.86 1.58 2.39
C PHE A 42 -12.30 0.45 1.52
N THR A 43 -13.11 -0.07 0.58
CA THR A 43 -12.66 -1.03 -0.44
C THR A 43 -11.50 -0.47 -1.27
N ALA A 44 -11.63 0.77 -1.75
CA ALA A 44 -10.59 1.42 -2.55
C ALA A 44 -9.29 1.66 -1.78
N GLN A 45 -9.33 1.82 -0.45
CA GLN A 45 -8.12 1.86 0.36
C GLN A 45 -7.56 0.48 0.68
N ALA A 46 -8.42 -0.52 0.91
CA ALA A 46 -7.99 -1.86 1.26
C ALA A 46 -7.25 -2.55 0.10
N PHE A 47 -7.71 -2.34 -1.14
CA PHE A 47 -7.19 -3.04 -2.30
C PHE A 47 -5.69 -2.74 -2.58
N PRO A 48 -5.22 -1.49 -2.71
CA PRO A 48 -3.78 -1.23 -2.87
C PRO A 48 -2.96 -1.63 -1.64
N ASN A 49 -3.55 -1.54 -0.44
CA ASN A 49 -2.89 -1.94 0.79
C ASN A 49 -2.58 -3.45 0.84
N LEU A 50 -3.38 -4.29 0.20
CA LEU A 50 -3.07 -5.72 0.06
C LEU A 50 -1.76 -5.93 -0.69
N PHE A 51 -1.56 -5.21 -1.80
CA PHE A 51 -0.30 -5.25 -2.56
C PHE A 51 0.86 -4.65 -1.77
N ARG A 52 0.63 -3.56 -1.04
CA ARG A 52 1.65 -2.94 -0.17
C ARG A 52 2.17 -3.94 0.86
N ARG A 53 1.30 -4.76 1.45
CA ARG A 53 1.70 -5.81 2.40
C ARG A 53 2.61 -6.87 1.77
N ILE A 54 2.39 -7.17 0.49
CA ILE A 54 3.17 -8.17 -0.26
C ILE A 54 4.52 -7.58 -0.69
N PHE A 55 4.53 -6.38 -1.27
CA PHE A 55 5.72 -5.80 -1.90
C PHE A 55 6.56 -4.92 -0.97
N ALA A 56 5.98 -4.28 0.04
CA ALA A 56 6.64 -3.21 0.81
C ALA A 56 6.82 -3.52 2.30
N GLU A 57 5.86 -4.18 2.97
CA GLU A 57 5.91 -4.28 4.45
C GLU A 57 6.85 -5.36 5.02
N GLY A 58 7.41 -6.27 4.22
CA GLY A 58 8.34 -7.24 4.81
C GLY A 58 9.01 -8.24 3.89
N ALA A 59 8.37 -8.68 2.80
CA ALA A 59 8.99 -9.68 1.92
C ALA A 59 10.26 -9.13 1.24
N PHE A 60 10.19 -7.88 0.75
CA PHE A 60 11.34 -7.20 0.16
C PHE A 60 12.45 -6.98 1.19
N ALA A 61 12.16 -6.34 2.33
CA ALA A 61 13.16 -6.07 3.36
C ALA A 61 13.82 -7.36 3.92
N ALA A 62 13.05 -8.43 4.10
CA ALA A 62 13.56 -9.72 4.59
C ALA A 62 14.55 -10.38 3.61
N ALA A 63 14.34 -10.23 2.30
CA ALA A 63 15.25 -10.74 1.28
C ALA A 63 16.42 -9.78 1.00
N PHE A 64 16.14 -8.47 1.01
CA PHE A 64 17.09 -7.42 0.65
C PHE A 64 18.17 -7.18 1.71
N VAL A 65 17.78 -7.08 3.00
CA VAL A 65 18.70 -6.70 4.08
C VAL A 65 19.87 -7.69 4.26
N PRO A 66 19.66 -9.02 4.24
CA PRO A 66 20.76 -9.99 4.36
C PRO A 66 21.75 -9.90 3.18
N ASP A 67 21.25 -9.78 1.95
CA ASP A 67 22.09 -9.72 0.75
C ASP A 67 22.85 -8.39 0.65
N TYR A 68 22.20 -7.28 0.99
CA TYR A 68 22.85 -5.98 1.07
C TYR A 68 23.96 -5.99 2.14
N SER A 69 23.68 -6.55 3.32
CA SER A 69 24.65 -6.64 4.42
C SER A 69 25.86 -7.52 4.04
N ARG A 70 25.62 -8.61 3.30
CA ARG A 70 26.68 -9.48 2.80
C ARG A 70 27.59 -8.73 1.82
N ARG A 71 27.01 -8.06 0.81
CA ARG A 71 27.76 -7.27 -0.18
C ARG A 71 28.52 -6.10 0.46
N LEU A 72 27.91 -5.44 1.44
CA LEU A 72 28.56 -4.37 2.20
C LEU A 72 29.81 -4.87 2.93
N ALA A 73 29.77 -6.09 3.46
CA ALA A 73 30.89 -6.69 4.18
C ALA A 73 31.97 -7.28 3.25
N SER A 74 31.60 -7.87 2.11
CA SER A 74 32.54 -8.53 1.19
C SER A 74 33.08 -7.63 0.08
N ASP A 75 32.20 -6.83 -0.53
CA ASP A 75 32.46 -6.14 -1.80
C ASP A 75 32.60 -4.61 -1.60
N GLY A 76 32.37 -4.14 -0.36
CA GLY A 76 32.44 -2.74 0.01
C GLY A 76 31.16 -1.96 -0.28
N LYS A 77 31.18 -0.68 0.13
CA LYS A 77 30.00 0.18 0.10
C LYS A 77 29.48 0.45 -1.32
N GLU A 78 30.36 0.67 -2.28
CA GLU A 78 29.98 1.03 -3.65
C GLU A 78 29.20 -0.10 -4.34
N ALA A 79 29.64 -1.35 -4.18
CA ALA A 79 28.95 -2.52 -4.70
C ALA A 79 27.59 -2.76 -4.00
N ALA A 80 27.51 -2.49 -2.69
CA ALA A 80 26.26 -2.59 -1.94
C ALA A 80 25.25 -1.51 -2.37
N ASP A 81 25.69 -0.25 -2.53
CA ASP A 81 24.86 0.87 -2.98
C ASP A 81 24.36 0.65 -4.41
N ALA A 82 25.19 0.10 -5.32
CA ALA A 82 24.77 -0.27 -6.66
C ALA A 82 23.68 -1.36 -6.65
N PHE A 83 23.84 -2.39 -5.81
CA PHE A 83 22.81 -3.42 -5.62
C PHE A 83 21.50 -2.85 -5.04
N ALA A 84 21.59 -1.90 -4.10
CA ALA A 84 20.44 -1.21 -3.56
C ALA A 84 19.68 -0.43 -4.64
N ALA A 85 20.39 0.33 -5.46
CA ALA A 85 19.81 1.08 -6.56
C ALA A 85 19.11 0.16 -7.58
N ASP A 86 19.75 -0.94 -7.98
CA ASP A 86 19.18 -1.91 -8.93
C ASP A 86 17.95 -2.63 -8.36
N SER A 87 18.00 -3.00 -7.07
CA SER A 87 16.88 -3.63 -6.37
C SER A 87 15.68 -2.69 -6.27
N LEU A 88 15.90 -1.43 -5.90
CA LEU A 88 14.86 -0.40 -5.84
C LEU A 88 14.29 -0.07 -7.22
N ALA A 89 15.13 0.01 -8.26
CA ALA A 89 14.69 0.23 -9.63
C ALA A 89 13.81 -0.94 -10.12
N THR A 90 14.20 -2.17 -9.80
CA THR A 90 13.43 -3.37 -10.13
C THR A 90 12.08 -3.40 -9.39
N LEU A 91 12.06 -3.06 -8.09
CA LEU A 91 10.84 -2.95 -7.31
C LEU A 91 9.91 -1.85 -7.85
N ALA A 92 10.45 -0.69 -8.19
CA ALA A 92 9.72 0.41 -8.80
C ALA A 92 9.10 -0.01 -10.14
N ALA A 93 9.89 -0.62 -11.02
CA ALA A 93 9.40 -1.11 -12.31
C ALA A 93 8.30 -2.17 -12.14
N ALA A 94 8.48 -3.13 -11.22
CA ALA A 94 7.49 -4.17 -10.95
C ALA A 94 6.17 -3.57 -10.41
N THR A 95 6.25 -2.64 -9.45
CA THR A 95 5.07 -2.00 -8.86
C THR A 95 4.34 -1.09 -9.83
N VAL A 96 5.07 -0.40 -10.72
CA VAL A 96 4.47 0.35 -11.84
C VAL A 96 3.75 -0.58 -12.79
N ALA A 97 4.37 -1.69 -13.20
CA ALA A 97 3.76 -2.68 -14.09
C ALA A 97 2.47 -3.26 -13.48
N VAL A 98 2.53 -3.68 -12.21
CA VAL A 98 1.35 -4.16 -11.46
C VAL A 98 0.27 -3.08 -11.38
N THR A 99 0.65 -1.84 -11.08
CA THR A 99 -0.28 -0.71 -11.04
C THR A 99 -0.99 -0.55 -12.37
N VAL A 100 -0.26 -0.47 -13.49
CA VAL A 100 -0.85 -0.31 -14.83
C VAL A 100 -1.77 -1.48 -15.17
N LEU A 101 -1.36 -2.72 -14.92
CA LEU A 101 -2.19 -3.90 -15.15
C LEU A 101 -3.48 -3.84 -14.32
N CYS A 102 -3.39 -3.50 -13.03
CA CYS A 102 -4.56 -3.34 -12.18
C CYS A 102 -5.46 -2.20 -12.66
N GLN A 103 -4.91 -1.08 -13.14
CA GLN A 103 -5.71 0.03 -13.66
C GLN A 103 -6.59 -0.39 -14.84
N LEU A 104 -5.98 -1.09 -15.80
CA LEU A 104 -6.67 -1.58 -16.99
C LEU A 104 -7.67 -2.68 -16.64
N ALA A 105 -7.31 -3.55 -15.70
CA ALA A 105 -8.12 -4.69 -15.33
C ALA A 105 -9.11 -4.44 -14.18
N MET A 106 -9.18 -3.21 -13.64
CA MET A 106 -9.89 -2.92 -12.39
C MET A 106 -11.36 -3.37 -12.38
N PRO A 107 -12.15 -3.22 -13.44
CA PRO A 107 -13.53 -3.71 -13.45
C PRO A 107 -13.60 -5.21 -13.16
N TRP A 108 -12.79 -6.03 -13.83
CA TRP A 108 -12.78 -7.49 -13.61
C TRP A 108 -12.20 -7.87 -12.25
N LEU A 109 -11.17 -7.14 -11.79
CA LEU A 109 -10.60 -7.36 -10.45
C LEU A 109 -11.63 -7.05 -9.35
N MET A 110 -12.43 -6.00 -9.52
CA MET A 110 -13.49 -5.65 -8.57
C MET A 110 -14.61 -6.70 -8.54
N MET A 111 -14.93 -7.33 -9.67
CA MET A 111 -15.87 -8.46 -9.72
C MET A 111 -15.40 -9.64 -8.87
N ALA A 112 -14.09 -9.92 -8.89
CA ALA A 112 -13.49 -11.00 -8.11
C ALA A 112 -13.32 -10.62 -6.62
N TYR A 113 -12.93 -9.38 -6.33
CA TYR A 113 -12.68 -8.90 -4.97
C TYR A 113 -13.96 -8.66 -4.17
N SER A 114 -14.95 -8.02 -4.79
CA SER A 114 -16.23 -7.64 -4.18
C SER A 114 -17.41 -8.00 -5.09
N PRO A 115 -17.70 -9.30 -5.30
CA PRO A 115 -18.77 -9.74 -6.21
C PRO A 115 -20.16 -9.20 -5.81
N GLY A 116 -20.38 -8.94 -4.52
CA GLY A 116 -21.63 -8.35 -4.02
C GLY A 116 -21.92 -6.94 -4.55
N TYR A 117 -20.94 -6.25 -5.14
CA TYR A 117 -21.15 -4.93 -5.75
C TYR A 117 -21.83 -5.02 -7.12
N MET A 118 -21.84 -6.20 -7.75
CA MET A 118 -22.47 -6.40 -9.06
C MET A 118 -23.99 -6.18 -9.03
N SER A 119 -24.62 -6.37 -7.86
CA SER A 119 -26.04 -6.13 -7.66
C SER A 119 -26.42 -4.64 -7.63
N ASP A 120 -25.44 -3.74 -7.49
CA ASP A 120 -25.61 -2.29 -7.46
C ASP A 120 -24.61 -1.61 -8.43
N PRO A 121 -25.05 -1.29 -9.66
CA PRO A 121 -24.17 -0.70 -10.69
C PRO A 121 -23.52 0.62 -10.27
N ALA A 122 -24.20 1.44 -9.45
CA ALA A 122 -23.67 2.72 -9.00
C ALA A 122 -22.52 2.51 -8.01
N LYS A 123 -22.70 1.59 -7.06
CA LYS A 123 -21.67 1.18 -6.11
C LYS A 123 -20.45 0.57 -6.80
N PHE A 124 -20.68 -0.34 -7.75
CA PHE A 124 -19.60 -0.97 -8.50
C PHE A 124 -18.76 0.05 -9.26
N LYS A 125 -19.40 0.96 -10.00
CA LYS A 125 -18.69 2.01 -10.74
C LYS A 125 -17.87 2.91 -9.83
N LEU A 126 -18.42 3.28 -8.67
CA LEU A 126 -17.72 4.11 -7.69
C LEU A 126 -16.51 3.37 -7.10
N ALA A 127 -16.66 2.11 -6.72
CA ALA A 127 -15.57 1.29 -6.18
C ALA A 127 -14.43 1.12 -7.19
N VAL A 128 -14.76 0.83 -8.47
CA VAL A 128 -13.76 0.76 -9.55
C VAL A 128 -13.02 2.08 -9.67
N LEU A 129 -13.73 3.20 -9.82
CA LEU A 129 -13.12 4.52 -9.99
C LEU A 129 -12.23 4.90 -8.81
N LEU A 130 -12.71 4.74 -7.57
CA LEU A 130 -11.94 5.08 -6.38
C LEU A 130 -10.70 4.19 -6.25
N THR A 131 -10.81 2.90 -6.58
CA THR A 131 -9.67 1.98 -6.54
C THR A 131 -8.65 2.34 -7.62
N GLN A 132 -9.09 2.75 -8.81
CA GLN A 132 -8.21 3.29 -9.84
C GLN A 132 -7.51 4.57 -9.37
N ILE A 133 -8.19 5.45 -8.64
CA ILE A 133 -7.56 6.66 -8.10
C ILE A 133 -6.52 6.33 -7.03
N THR A 134 -6.78 5.34 -6.17
CA THR A 134 -5.87 5.01 -5.07
C THR A 134 -4.72 4.09 -5.48
N MET A 135 -4.86 3.26 -6.51
CA MET A 135 -3.83 2.28 -6.89
C MET A 135 -2.42 2.86 -7.13
N PRO A 136 -2.22 4.04 -7.76
CA PRO A 136 -0.90 4.62 -7.99
C PRO A 136 -0.10 4.89 -6.71
N TYR A 137 -0.77 5.01 -5.56
CA TYR A 137 -0.11 5.10 -4.25
C TYR A 137 0.84 3.94 -3.97
N LEU A 138 0.56 2.74 -4.51
CA LEU A 138 1.39 1.54 -4.34
C LEU A 138 2.85 1.79 -4.75
N VAL A 139 3.07 2.47 -5.88
CA VAL A 139 4.43 2.76 -6.38
C VAL A 139 5.17 3.66 -5.39
N CYS A 140 4.52 4.75 -4.95
CA CYS A 140 5.13 5.71 -4.04
C CYS A 140 5.51 5.07 -2.71
N ILE A 141 4.63 4.26 -2.15
CA ILE A 141 4.88 3.65 -0.83
C ILE A 141 5.91 2.52 -0.91
N SER A 142 5.94 1.75 -2.00
CA SER A 142 6.94 0.69 -2.20
C SER A 142 8.36 1.23 -2.35
N ILE A 143 8.53 2.42 -2.94
CA ILE A 143 9.85 3.06 -3.07
C ILE A 143 10.29 3.75 -1.77
N ALA A 144 9.33 4.26 -0.98
CA ALA A 144 9.61 4.93 0.28
C ALA A 144 9.87 3.98 1.47
N SER A 145 9.53 2.70 1.33
CA SER A 145 9.71 1.66 2.36
C SER A 145 11.08 1.01 2.25
#